data_AF-A0AAD9ACG7-F1
#
_entry.id   AF-A0AAD9ACG7-F1
#
_cell.length_a   1.000
_cell.length_b   1.000
_cell.length_c   1.000
_cell.angle_alpha   90.00
_cell.angle_beta   90.00
_cell.angle_gamma   90.00
#
_symmetry.space_group_name_H-M   'P 1'
#
loop_
_entity.id
_entity.type
_entity.pdbx_description
1 polymer ?
#
loop_
_entity_poly.entity_id
_entity_poly.type
_entity_poly.pdbx_seq_one_letter_code
_entity_poly.pdbx_strand_id
1 'polypeptide(L)'
;MSTKQVLSVIALLASYGLATPAPFPARGNHHAPEGFKPGSGFRPSGAVPSVPTSTPDPVTPDPASNPLQPAASGTPGKGNSTGGGPTLPAGYKKIVFQDDFSTQKAGALPDSAKWKFDLGTSYPGGAANWGTQEIQTYTKDPKNIGITSSGTLAITPIKSGESWTSSRIETTAAQDFKCPEGGKLRMEASIKVPASDPATQAGIWPAFWSMGSSFRENVTSWPSVGEIDMLEVSNGVGTVFQTAHCGVIDGGPCNEKTGISSSAEFPRGQFVKVACEVDRSAGGSFQQEKLVWYVNDKPTQTVTGQQIGDATYWNNLARTPKMILLNVAIGGEFPDAKAGTKTPNAQTVGGEKSMMEVKYVAVYST
;
A
#
# COMPACT_ATOMS: atom_id res chain seq x y z
N MET A 1 46.94 0.83 -38.68
CA MET A 1 47.57 -0.47 -38.99
C MET A 1 48.17 -0.97 -37.67
N SER A 2 47.99 -2.16 -37.13
CA SER A 2 47.43 -3.45 -37.55
C SER A 2 47.36 -4.28 -36.24
N THR A 3 46.20 -4.81 -35.84
CA THR A 3 45.89 -6.27 -35.80
C THR A 3 46.60 -7.00 -34.63
N LYS A 4 45.89 -7.28 -33.53
CA LYS A 4 45.07 -8.48 -33.22
C LYS A 4 45.85 -9.77 -32.90
N GLN A 5 45.39 -10.38 -31.80
CA GLN A 5 45.21 -11.82 -31.56
C GLN A 5 46.42 -12.68 -31.16
N VAL A 6 46.38 -13.10 -29.89
CA VAL A 6 46.96 -14.36 -29.40
C VAL A 6 45.84 -15.40 -29.39
N LEU A 7 46.13 -16.56 -29.96
CA LEU A 7 45.26 -17.73 -30.09
C LEU A 7 45.84 -18.89 -29.28
N SER A 8 45.00 -19.55 -28.49
CA SER A 8 45.02 -20.98 -28.08
C SER A 8 46.25 -21.47 -27.28
N VAL A 9 46.20 -22.47 -26.39
CA VAL A 9 45.49 -23.76 -26.33
C VAL A 9 45.53 -24.22 -24.86
N ILE A 10 44.50 -24.93 -24.37
CA ILE A 10 44.62 -26.22 -23.65
C ILE A 10 43.22 -26.67 -23.23
N ALA A 11 42.81 -27.78 -23.82
CA ALA A 11 41.69 -28.61 -23.40
C ALA A 11 42.17 -29.60 -22.34
N LEU A 12 41.36 -29.83 -21.30
CA LEU A 12 41.39 -31.09 -20.58
C LEU A 12 39.97 -31.50 -20.22
N LEU A 13 39.66 -32.74 -20.58
CA LEU A 13 38.40 -33.45 -20.43
C LEU A 13 38.12 -33.76 -18.95
N ALA A 14 36.87 -33.56 -18.53
CA ALA A 14 36.28 -34.26 -17.39
C ALA A 14 34.83 -34.63 -17.74
N SER A 15 34.64 -35.91 -17.99
CA SER A 15 33.36 -36.58 -18.17
C SER A 15 32.68 -36.84 -16.82
N TYR A 16 31.45 -36.34 -16.64
CA TYR A 16 30.49 -36.87 -15.67
C TYR A 16 29.12 -37.03 -16.33
N GLY A 17 28.58 -38.24 -16.18
CA GLY A 17 27.38 -38.72 -16.87
C GLY A 17 26.09 -38.04 -16.42
N LEU A 18 25.22 -37.81 -17.41
CA LEU A 18 23.83 -37.42 -17.24
C LEU A 18 23.00 -38.66 -16.87
N ALA A 19 22.40 -38.64 -15.68
CA ALA A 19 21.30 -39.53 -15.35
C ALA A 19 19.99 -38.82 -15.71
N THR A 20 19.23 -39.40 -16.63
CA THR A 20 17.87 -39.00 -16.99
C THR A 20 16.88 -39.39 -15.87
N PRO A 21 15.91 -38.54 -15.50
CA PRO A 21 14.83 -38.95 -14.61
C PRO A 21 13.76 -39.76 -15.38
N ALA A 22 13.32 -40.86 -14.78
CA ALA A 22 12.27 -41.74 -15.25
C ALA A 22 10.86 -41.10 -15.15
N PRO A 23 9.90 -41.49 -16.02
CA PRO A 23 8.54 -40.96 -16.01
C PRO A 23 7.69 -41.54 -14.86
N PHE A 24 6.89 -40.68 -14.23
CA PHE A 24 5.89 -41.05 -13.22
C PHE A 24 4.74 -41.87 -13.82
N PRO A 25 4.20 -42.87 -13.11
CA PRO A 25 3.04 -43.64 -13.56
C PRO A 25 1.72 -42.89 -13.35
N ALA A 26 0.82 -43.08 -14.31
CA ALA A 26 -0.53 -42.54 -14.36
C ALA A 26 -1.39 -42.96 -13.15
N ARG A 27 -2.10 -42.00 -12.55
CA ARG A 27 -3.19 -42.26 -11.61
C ARG A 27 -4.45 -42.69 -12.37
N GLY A 28 -5.00 -43.84 -11.97
CA GLY A 28 -6.26 -44.36 -12.44
C GLY A 28 -7.46 -43.50 -12.04
N ASN A 29 -8.42 -43.44 -12.95
CA ASN A 29 -9.74 -42.85 -12.77
C ASN A 29 -10.53 -43.63 -11.72
N HIS A 30 -10.90 -42.96 -10.63
CA HIS A 30 -11.97 -43.43 -9.76
C HIS A 30 -13.32 -42.89 -10.23
N HIS A 31 -14.25 -43.83 -10.38
CA HIS A 31 -15.65 -43.65 -10.70
C HIS A 31 -16.36 -42.60 -9.82
N ALA A 32 -17.12 -41.72 -10.48
CA ALA A 32 -18.27 -41.05 -9.90
C ALA A 32 -19.49 -41.98 -9.93
N PRO A 33 -20.34 -42.00 -8.89
CA PRO A 33 -21.72 -42.43 -9.05
C PRO A 33 -22.63 -41.23 -9.32
N GLU A 34 -23.36 -41.32 -10.43
CA GLU A 34 -24.55 -40.56 -10.74
C GLU A 34 -25.68 -40.88 -9.73
N GLY A 35 -26.59 -39.91 -9.53
CA GLY A 35 -27.98 -40.24 -9.19
C GLY A 35 -28.67 -39.32 -8.19
N PHE A 36 -29.15 -38.16 -8.64
CA PHE A 36 -30.49 -37.70 -8.23
C PHE A 36 -31.10 -36.75 -9.27
N LYS A 37 -32.25 -37.15 -9.83
CA LYS A 37 -33.09 -36.36 -10.74
C LYS A 37 -34.36 -35.87 -10.00
N PRO A 38 -35.07 -34.85 -10.54
CA PRO A 38 -35.79 -33.86 -9.76
C PRO A 38 -37.26 -34.22 -9.47
N GLY A 39 -37.74 -33.80 -8.30
CA GLY A 39 -39.14 -33.91 -7.88
C GLY A 39 -39.90 -32.59 -8.11
N SER A 40 -41.03 -32.74 -8.79
CA SER A 40 -42.04 -31.77 -9.21
C SER A 40 -42.67 -30.93 -8.09
N GLY A 41 -43.15 -29.75 -8.48
CA GLY A 41 -43.70 -28.73 -7.59
C GLY A 41 -45.09 -28.98 -7.02
N PHE A 42 -45.49 -28.07 -6.14
CA PHE A 42 -46.87 -27.72 -5.80
C PHE A 42 -46.90 -26.31 -5.19
N ARG A 43 -47.60 -25.38 -5.85
CA ARG A 43 -48.32 -24.22 -5.27
C ARG A 43 -49.81 -24.66 -5.15
N PRO A 44 -50.73 -24.02 -4.38
CA PRO A 44 -50.86 -22.55 -4.20
C PRO A 44 -51.47 -22.05 -2.85
N SER A 45 -51.72 -20.73 -2.83
CA SER A 45 -52.63 -19.96 -1.94
C SER A 45 -52.04 -19.47 -0.61
N GLY A 46 -52.17 -18.20 -0.20
CA GLY A 46 -52.91 -17.09 -0.77
C GLY A 46 -52.71 -15.78 0.01
N ALA A 47 -53.36 -14.73 -0.52
CA ALA A 47 -53.79 -13.48 0.11
C ALA A 47 -52.74 -12.51 0.70
N VAL A 48 -52.64 -11.38 0.00
CA VAL A 48 -52.02 -10.10 0.39
C VAL A 48 -53.04 -9.25 1.16
N PRO A 49 -52.64 -8.48 2.19
CA PRO A 49 -53.35 -7.27 2.58
C PRO A 49 -52.56 -6.01 2.17
N SER A 50 -53.25 -5.14 1.44
CA SER A 50 -52.86 -3.80 1.01
C SER A 50 -53.11 -2.73 2.08
N VAL A 51 -52.16 -1.83 2.31
CA VAL A 51 -52.37 -0.50 2.95
C VAL A 51 -51.30 0.50 2.41
N PRO A 52 -51.47 1.83 2.51
CA PRO A 52 -51.81 2.71 1.41
C PRO A 52 -50.67 3.63 0.98
N THR A 53 -50.72 4.04 -0.29
CA THR A 53 -49.88 5.07 -0.90
C THR A 53 -50.20 6.46 -0.34
N SER A 54 -49.20 7.15 0.18
CA SER A 54 -49.22 8.59 0.41
C SER A 54 -48.30 9.28 -0.60
N THR A 55 -48.86 10.22 -1.34
CA THR A 55 -48.21 11.14 -2.28
C THR A 55 -47.57 12.29 -1.54
N PRO A 56 -46.35 12.73 -1.89
CA PRO A 56 -45.88 14.07 -1.58
C PRO A 56 -46.25 15.05 -2.70
N ASP A 57 -46.73 16.22 -2.29
CA ASP A 57 -47.06 17.39 -3.10
C ASP A 57 -45.83 18.00 -3.83
N PRO A 58 -46.04 18.83 -4.88
CA PRO A 58 -45.00 19.24 -5.82
C PRO A 58 -44.18 20.42 -5.29
N VAL A 59 -42.85 20.33 -5.42
CA VAL A 59 -41.94 21.46 -5.21
C VAL A 59 -41.62 22.11 -6.56
N THR A 60 -41.93 23.40 -6.65
CA THR A 60 -41.71 24.33 -7.77
C THR A 60 -40.23 24.52 -8.13
N PRO A 61 -39.88 24.83 -9.40
CA PRO A 61 -38.51 25.05 -9.83
C PRO A 61 -38.05 26.53 -9.80
N ASP A 62 -36.72 26.68 -9.86
CA ASP A 62 -35.89 27.80 -10.37
C ASP A 62 -35.28 28.81 -9.37
N PRO A 63 -34.14 29.51 -9.68
CA PRO A 63 -33.20 29.36 -10.80
C PRO A 63 -31.69 29.32 -10.42
N ALA A 64 -30.86 29.11 -11.46
CA ALA A 64 -29.40 29.03 -11.45
C ALA A 64 -28.63 30.38 -11.34
N SER A 65 -27.30 30.24 -11.15
CA SER A 65 -26.18 31.23 -11.18
C SER A 65 -25.94 32.05 -9.90
N ASN A 66 -24.75 32.17 -9.30
CA ASN A 66 -23.40 32.42 -9.86
C ASN A 66 -22.29 31.89 -8.88
N PRO A 67 -21.01 31.75 -9.28
CA PRO A 67 -19.95 31.12 -8.49
C PRO A 67 -19.18 32.13 -7.60
N LEU A 68 -18.72 31.71 -6.43
CA LEU A 68 -17.74 32.47 -5.62
C LEU A 68 -16.59 31.57 -5.12
N GLN A 69 -15.40 32.17 -5.22
CA GLN A 69 -14.03 31.67 -5.07
C GLN A 69 -13.66 31.01 -3.72
N PRO A 70 -12.54 30.25 -3.69
CA PRO A 70 -12.03 29.59 -2.50
C PRO A 70 -11.58 30.57 -1.41
N ALA A 71 -12.05 30.34 -0.19
CA ALA A 71 -11.64 31.10 0.99
C ALA A 71 -10.21 30.75 1.41
N ALA A 72 -9.41 31.80 1.56
CA ALA A 72 -8.05 31.75 2.06
C ALA A 72 -8.00 31.35 3.55
N SER A 73 -6.87 30.73 3.90
CA SER A 73 -6.42 30.30 5.22
C SER A 73 -6.70 31.30 6.34
N GLY A 74 -7.51 30.88 7.32
CA GLY A 74 -7.62 31.53 8.63
C GLY A 74 -6.53 31.05 9.60
N THR A 75 -5.94 31.99 10.33
CA THR A 75 -4.94 31.81 11.38
C THR A 75 -5.46 30.93 12.53
N PRO A 76 -4.69 29.97 13.08
CA PRO A 76 -5.16 29.17 14.21
C PRO A 76 -5.17 29.97 15.53
N GLY A 77 -6.33 30.04 16.17
CA GLY A 77 -6.49 30.49 17.55
C GLY A 77 -5.88 29.49 18.53
N LYS A 78 -5.30 30.01 19.62
CA LYS A 78 -4.68 29.24 20.71
C LYS A 78 -5.73 28.40 21.45
N GLY A 79 -5.80 27.11 21.10
CA GLY A 79 -6.39 26.03 21.90
C GLY A 79 -5.27 25.08 22.36
N ASN A 80 -5.40 24.57 23.58
CA ASN A 80 -4.40 23.80 24.32
C ASN A 80 -3.79 22.64 23.48
N SER A 81 -2.54 22.77 23.03
CA SER A 81 -1.89 21.84 22.10
C SER A 81 -1.14 20.72 22.82
N THR A 82 -1.61 19.48 22.67
CA THR A 82 -0.80 18.27 22.93
C THR A 82 -0.44 17.50 21.66
N GLY A 83 -0.70 18.04 20.45
CA GLY A 83 -0.45 17.35 19.18
C GLY A 83 0.41 18.15 18.21
N GLY A 84 1.70 17.84 18.12
CA GLY A 84 2.58 18.38 17.07
C GLY A 84 2.26 17.72 15.73
N GLY A 85 1.40 18.38 14.93
CA GLY A 85 1.12 18.02 13.54
C GLY A 85 2.35 18.19 12.63
N PRO A 86 2.22 17.89 11.32
CA PRO A 86 3.32 18.00 10.38
C PRO A 86 3.83 19.46 10.29
N THR A 87 5.14 19.63 10.40
CA THR A 87 5.81 20.92 10.21
C THR A 87 6.52 20.92 8.85
N LEU A 88 6.47 22.05 8.14
CA LEU A 88 7.14 22.21 6.84
C LEU A 88 8.66 21.95 6.98
N PRO A 89 9.22 20.91 6.33
CA PRO A 89 10.66 20.63 6.40
C PRO A 89 11.48 21.72 5.71
N ALA A 90 12.72 21.90 6.16
CA ALA A 90 13.64 22.86 5.55
C ALA A 90 13.79 22.59 4.04
N GLY A 91 13.75 23.67 3.24
CA GLY A 91 13.84 23.59 1.78
C GLY A 91 12.51 23.39 1.05
N TYR A 92 11.43 23.02 1.75
CA TYR A 92 10.08 22.94 1.17
C TYR A 92 9.31 24.25 1.34
N LYS A 93 8.37 24.53 0.42
CA LYS A 93 7.61 25.79 0.40
C LYS A 93 6.15 25.65 0.78
N LYS A 94 5.57 24.47 0.61
CA LYS A 94 4.15 24.21 0.90
C LYS A 94 3.88 22.76 1.28
N ILE A 95 2.80 22.57 2.02
CA ILE A 95 2.13 21.27 2.23
C ILE A 95 1.08 21.13 1.13
N VAL A 96 1.12 20.05 0.36
CA VAL A 96 0.15 19.76 -0.72
C VAL A 96 -0.90 18.71 -0.32
N PHE A 97 -0.61 17.93 0.72
CA PHE A 97 -1.55 17.04 1.38
C PHE A 97 -1.16 16.93 2.86
N GLN A 98 -2.15 16.89 3.76
CA GLN A 98 -1.92 16.48 5.14
C GLN A 98 -3.16 15.88 5.80
N ASP A 99 -2.92 14.95 6.70
CA ASP A 99 -3.87 14.58 7.74
C ASP A 99 -3.11 14.34 9.04
N ASP A 100 -3.44 15.11 10.07
CA ASP A 100 -2.84 15.00 11.41
C ASP A 100 -3.73 14.28 12.42
N PHE A 101 -4.94 13.90 12.01
CA PHE A 101 -5.92 13.13 12.78
C PHE A 101 -6.38 13.78 14.10
N SER A 102 -5.80 14.92 14.49
CA SER A 102 -5.80 15.45 15.85
C SER A 102 -7.08 16.21 16.19
N THR A 103 -7.78 16.69 15.15
CA THR A 103 -9.06 17.40 15.28
C THR A 103 -10.28 16.48 15.22
N GLN A 104 -10.10 15.24 14.79
CA GLN A 104 -11.20 14.27 14.73
C GLN A 104 -11.50 13.68 16.11
N LYS A 105 -12.77 13.35 16.33
CA LYS A 105 -13.23 12.72 17.56
C LYS A 105 -12.66 11.29 17.68
N ALA A 106 -12.26 10.89 18.87
CA ALA A 106 -11.90 9.50 19.15
C ALA A 106 -13.02 8.52 18.73
N GLY A 107 -12.64 7.43 18.07
CA GLY A 107 -13.51 6.43 17.47
C GLY A 107 -14.11 6.83 16.12
N ALA A 108 -13.89 8.06 15.64
CA ALA A 108 -14.29 8.44 14.29
C ALA A 108 -13.45 7.68 13.24
N LEU A 109 -14.00 7.56 12.03
CA LEU A 109 -13.24 7.14 10.86
C LEU A 109 -12.39 8.32 10.34
N PRO A 110 -11.31 8.05 9.56
CA PRO A 110 -10.57 9.11 8.88
C PRO A 110 -11.47 9.94 7.95
N ASP A 111 -11.08 11.19 7.69
CA ASP A 111 -11.87 12.15 6.91
C ASP A 111 -12.13 11.61 5.49
N SER A 112 -13.40 11.42 5.14
CA SER A 112 -13.81 10.89 3.83
C SER A 112 -13.52 11.83 2.66
N ALA A 113 -13.27 13.11 2.90
CA ALA A 113 -12.78 14.02 1.85
C ALA A 113 -11.32 13.71 1.48
N LYS A 114 -10.57 13.09 2.39
CA LYS A 114 -9.15 12.77 2.22
C LYS A 114 -8.90 11.30 1.90
N TRP A 115 -9.67 10.40 2.50
CA TRP A 115 -9.46 8.95 2.46
C TRP A 115 -10.66 8.20 1.93
N LYS A 116 -10.41 7.13 1.17
CA LYS A 116 -11.38 6.09 0.82
C LYS A 116 -10.87 4.73 1.30
N PHE A 117 -11.81 3.80 1.49
CA PHE A 117 -11.50 2.44 1.92
C PHE A 117 -11.39 1.50 0.73
N ASP A 118 -10.40 0.63 0.76
CA ASP A 118 -10.31 -0.54 -0.10
C ASP A 118 -10.82 -1.73 0.70
N LEU A 119 -11.91 -2.34 0.23
CA LEU A 119 -12.69 -3.32 0.99
C LEU A 119 -12.56 -4.71 0.40
N GLY A 120 -12.67 -5.74 1.24
CA GLY A 120 -12.66 -7.13 0.81
C GLY A 120 -11.25 -7.71 0.69
N THR A 121 -11.07 -8.62 -0.26
CA THR A 121 -9.81 -9.36 -0.50
C THR A 121 -9.16 -9.00 -1.84
N SER A 122 -9.72 -8.03 -2.58
CA SER A 122 -9.15 -7.51 -3.82
C SER A 122 -9.79 -6.17 -4.19
N TYR A 123 -9.15 -5.40 -5.07
CA TYR A 123 -9.87 -4.39 -5.83
C TYR A 123 -10.94 -5.07 -6.72
N PRO A 124 -12.05 -4.40 -7.06
CA PRO A 124 -12.97 -4.87 -8.09
C PRO A 124 -12.23 -5.07 -9.43
N GLY A 125 -12.21 -6.30 -9.93
CA GLY A 125 -11.46 -6.65 -11.15
C GLY A 125 -9.93 -6.74 -10.97
N GLY A 126 -9.43 -6.58 -9.75
CA GLY A 126 -8.01 -6.72 -9.42
C GLY A 126 -7.62 -8.16 -9.08
N ALA A 127 -6.33 -8.36 -8.79
CA ALA A 127 -5.80 -9.65 -8.37
C ALA A 127 -6.44 -10.10 -7.05
N ALA A 128 -6.73 -11.41 -6.94
CA ALA A 128 -7.20 -12.02 -5.71
C ALA A 128 -6.17 -11.89 -4.58
N ASN A 129 -6.63 -11.87 -3.33
CA ASN A 129 -5.79 -11.73 -2.13
C ASN A 129 -4.80 -10.56 -2.26
N TRP A 130 -5.30 -9.44 -2.79
CA TRP A 130 -4.54 -8.22 -3.07
C TRP A 130 -3.27 -8.40 -3.93
N GLY A 131 -3.12 -9.54 -4.62
CA GLY A 131 -1.94 -9.88 -5.42
C GLY A 131 -0.72 -10.37 -4.63
N THR A 132 -0.84 -10.42 -3.30
CA THR A 132 0.26 -10.72 -2.35
C THR A 132 0.00 -12.00 -1.55
N GLN A 133 -1.14 -12.67 -1.77
CA GLN A 133 -1.56 -13.86 -1.03
C GLN A 133 -1.83 -13.60 0.46
N GLU A 134 -2.03 -12.33 0.84
CA GLU A 134 -2.48 -11.94 2.18
C GLU A 134 -3.91 -12.45 2.48
N ILE A 135 -4.20 -12.75 3.74
CA ILE A 135 -5.37 -13.57 4.12
C ILE A 135 -6.50 -12.83 4.82
N GLN A 136 -6.33 -11.54 5.12
CA GLN A 136 -7.36 -10.75 5.79
C GLN A 136 -8.41 -10.22 4.82
N THR A 137 -9.62 -10.01 5.34
CA THR A 137 -10.62 -9.17 4.68
C THR A 137 -10.46 -7.73 5.18
N TYR A 138 -10.18 -6.78 4.28
CA TYR A 138 -10.18 -5.37 4.67
C TYR A 138 -11.60 -4.83 4.86
N THR A 139 -11.79 -4.07 5.94
CA THR A 139 -13.09 -3.50 6.31
C THR A 139 -12.95 -2.02 6.69
N LYS A 140 -14.09 -1.36 6.85
CA LYS A 140 -14.23 -0.03 7.46
C LYS A 140 -14.85 -0.10 8.87
N ASP A 141 -14.79 -1.26 9.52
CA ASP A 141 -15.29 -1.43 10.88
C ASP A 141 -14.42 -0.60 11.86
N PRO A 142 -15.02 0.19 12.77
CA PRO A 142 -14.28 0.93 13.79
C PRO A 142 -13.35 0.09 14.67
N LYS A 143 -13.54 -1.24 14.73
CA LYS A 143 -12.60 -2.18 15.37
C LYS A 143 -11.30 -2.37 14.58
N ASN A 144 -11.35 -2.22 13.26
CA ASN A 144 -10.19 -2.32 12.39
C ASN A 144 -9.51 -0.97 12.14
N ILE A 145 -10.23 0.14 12.24
CA ILE A 145 -9.68 1.46 11.97
C ILE A 145 -10.43 2.57 12.70
N GLY A 146 -9.70 3.51 13.30
CA GLY A 146 -10.32 4.69 13.90
C GLY A 146 -9.33 5.64 14.52
N ILE A 147 -9.82 6.83 14.85
CA ILE A 147 -9.04 7.86 15.54
C ILE A 147 -8.92 7.50 17.02
N THR A 148 -7.72 7.49 17.57
CA THR A 148 -7.46 7.19 18.98
C THR A 148 -7.84 8.38 19.88
N SER A 149 -7.91 8.15 21.19
CA SER A 149 -8.10 9.24 22.17
C SER A 149 -6.94 10.25 22.18
N SER A 150 -5.77 9.89 21.67
CA SER A 150 -4.62 10.78 21.51
C SER A 150 -4.60 11.55 20.18
N GLY A 151 -5.62 11.41 19.33
CA GLY A 151 -5.70 12.13 18.05
C GLY A 151 -4.75 11.58 16.99
N THR A 152 -4.61 10.26 16.92
CA THR A 152 -3.83 9.54 15.89
C THR A 152 -4.74 8.55 15.18
N LEU A 153 -4.40 8.11 13.97
CA LEU A 153 -5.11 7.02 13.31
C LEU A 153 -4.55 5.67 13.79
N ALA A 154 -5.40 4.72 14.16
CA ALA A 154 -5.01 3.33 14.39
C ALA A 154 -5.60 2.42 13.32
N ILE A 155 -4.77 1.54 12.73
CA ILE A 155 -5.19 0.42 11.89
C ILE A 155 -4.87 -0.88 12.65
N THR A 156 -5.91 -1.62 13.01
CA THR A 156 -5.83 -2.74 13.94
C THR A 156 -6.28 -4.03 13.25
N PRO A 157 -5.39 -4.99 12.98
CA PRO A 157 -5.79 -6.29 12.48
C PRO A 157 -6.49 -7.08 13.60
N ILE A 158 -7.63 -7.69 13.33
CA ILE A 158 -8.42 -8.47 14.30
C ILE A 158 -8.42 -9.93 13.90
N LYS A 159 -8.07 -10.81 14.83
CA LYS A 159 -8.14 -12.27 14.70
C LYS A 159 -9.41 -12.79 15.35
N SER A 160 -10.19 -13.59 14.62
CA SER A 160 -11.38 -14.29 15.13
C SER A 160 -11.32 -15.76 14.70
N GLY A 161 -10.85 -16.62 15.60
CA GLY A 161 -10.48 -17.99 15.23
C GLY A 161 -9.33 -17.99 14.23
N GLU A 162 -9.56 -18.57 13.05
CA GLU A 162 -8.61 -18.57 11.93
C GLU A 162 -8.79 -17.38 10.98
N SER A 163 -9.92 -16.67 11.08
CA SER A 163 -10.24 -15.54 10.22
C SER A 163 -9.56 -14.25 10.69
N TRP A 164 -9.20 -13.41 9.71
CA TRP A 164 -8.59 -12.12 9.94
C TRP A 164 -9.37 -11.00 9.26
N THR A 165 -9.52 -9.88 9.95
CA THR A 165 -9.90 -8.61 9.34
C THR A 165 -8.85 -7.54 9.61
N SER A 166 -8.77 -6.53 8.76
CA SER A 166 -7.92 -5.37 8.96
C SER A 166 -8.53 -4.17 8.24
N SER A 167 -7.77 -3.09 8.04
CA SER A 167 -8.18 -2.00 7.15
C SER A 167 -7.08 -1.59 6.19
N ARG A 168 -7.50 -1.09 5.03
CA ARG A 168 -6.69 -0.50 3.99
C ARG A 168 -7.40 0.76 3.53
N ILE A 169 -6.68 1.87 3.52
CA ILE A 169 -7.16 3.14 3.01
C ILE A 169 -6.18 3.69 1.99
N GLU A 170 -6.73 4.40 1.01
CA GLU A 170 -5.96 5.20 0.07
C GLU A 170 -6.51 6.62 0.04
N THR A 171 -5.69 7.59 -0.33
CA THR A 171 -6.16 8.97 -0.51
C THR A 171 -7.23 9.01 -1.61
N THR A 172 -8.19 9.93 -1.52
CA THR A 172 -9.15 10.15 -2.62
C THR A 172 -8.45 10.79 -3.83
N ALA A 173 -9.04 10.68 -5.01
CA ALA A 173 -8.49 11.28 -6.23
C ALA A 173 -8.34 12.81 -6.13
N ALA A 174 -9.16 13.47 -5.30
CA ALA A 174 -9.06 14.91 -5.03
C ALA A 174 -7.79 15.30 -4.26
N GLN A 175 -7.12 14.32 -3.64
CA GLN A 175 -5.87 14.50 -2.90
C GLN A 175 -4.65 13.98 -3.67
N ASP A 176 -4.80 13.55 -4.92
CA ASP A 176 -3.65 13.12 -5.72
C ASP A 176 -2.69 14.29 -5.92
N PHE A 177 -1.39 14.02 -5.79
CA PHE A 177 -0.34 15.02 -5.88
C PHE A 177 0.75 14.56 -6.85
N LYS A 178 1.56 15.50 -7.34
CA LYS A 178 2.62 15.23 -8.30
C LYS A 178 3.84 16.06 -7.96
N CYS A 179 5.04 15.48 -8.15
CA CYS A 179 6.27 16.24 -8.02
C CYS A 179 6.36 17.32 -9.11
N PRO A 180 6.54 18.61 -8.75
CA PRO A 180 6.70 19.67 -9.73
C PRO A 180 7.94 19.41 -10.60
N GLU A 181 7.87 19.86 -11.85
CA GLU A 181 9.05 19.91 -12.71
C GLU A 181 10.10 20.86 -12.13
N GLY A 182 11.36 20.44 -12.14
CA GLY A 182 12.47 21.23 -11.57
C GLY A 182 12.41 21.38 -10.04
N GLY A 183 11.53 20.67 -9.35
CA GLY A 183 11.37 20.78 -7.90
C GLY A 183 11.45 19.43 -7.18
N LYS A 184 10.97 19.43 -5.94
CA LYS A 184 10.95 18.26 -5.07
C LYS A 184 9.55 18.01 -4.52
N LEU A 185 9.32 16.76 -4.18
CA LEU A 185 8.15 16.29 -3.44
C LEU A 185 8.65 15.38 -2.32
N ARG A 186 8.11 15.51 -1.11
CA ARG A 186 8.39 14.57 -0.03
C ARG A 186 7.09 14.02 0.52
N MET A 187 6.96 12.71 0.48
CA MET A 187 5.87 11.95 1.12
C MET A 187 6.39 11.44 2.45
N GLU A 188 5.68 11.74 3.54
CA GLU A 188 6.15 11.47 4.90
C GLU A 188 5.00 11.05 5.82
N ALA A 189 5.30 10.15 6.75
CA ALA A 189 4.42 9.85 7.86
C ALA A 189 5.23 9.68 9.16
N SER A 190 4.58 9.93 10.29
CA SER A 190 5.09 9.61 11.63
C SER A 190 4.32 8.40 12.16
N ILE A 191 4.94 7.23 12.13
CA ILE A 191 4.30 5.94 12.36
C ILE A 191 4.90 5.25 13.58
N LYS A 192 4.04 4.64 14.41
CA LYS A 192 4.42 3.75 15.50
C LYS A 192 3.87 2.36 15.22
N VAL A 193 4.75 1.38 15.28
CA VAL A 193 4.39 -0.04 15.35
C VAL A 193 4.74 -0.55 16.75
N PRO A 194 3.84 -1.23 17.48
CA PRO A 194 4.09 -1.69 18.85
C PRO A 194 5.36 -2.55 18.98
N ALA A 195 6.08 -2.39 20.09
CA ALA A 195 7.20 -3.25 20.49
C ALA A 195 6.70 -4.56 21.13
N SER A 196 5.78 -5.23 20.45
CA SER A 196 5.26 -6.53 20.86
C SER A 196 6.31 -7.63 20.68
N ASP A 197 6.14 -8.73 21.41
CA ASP A 197 6.98 -9.93 21.27
C ASP A 197 6.96 -10.44 19.81
N PRO A 198 8.11 -10.44 19.10
CA PRO A 198 8.19 -10.92 17.71
C PRO A 198 7.64 -12.33 17.51
N ALA A 199 7.69 -13.20 18.52
CA ALA A 199 7.14 -14.56 18.44
C ALA A 199 5.62 -14.59 18.20
N THR A 200 4.93 -13.48 18.49
CA THR A 200 3.48 -13.31 18.32
C THR A 200 3.10 -12.52 17.07
N GLN A 201 4.06 -12.21 16.20
CA GLN A 201 3.88 -11.22 15.12
C GLN A 201 4.12 -11.80 13.71
N ALA A 202 4.29 -13.12 13.58
CA ALA A 202 4.46 -13.76 12.28
C ALA A 202 3.32 -13.39 11.31
N GLY A 203 3.64 -12.88 10.14
CA GLY A 203 2.66 -12.46 9.13
C GLY A 203 2.07 -11.07 9.33
N ILE A 204 2.25 -10.39 10.48
CA ILE A 204 1.77 -9.02 10.65
C ILE A 204 2.61 -8.07 9.79
N TRP A 205 1.98 -7.37 8.85
CA TRP A 205 2.64 -6.57 7.82
C TRP A 205 2.05 -5.15 7.70
N PRO A 206 2.49 -4.20 8.54
CA PRO A 206 2.17 -2.79 8.39
C PRO A 206 2.88 -2.17 7.18
N ALA A 207 2.16 -1.32 6.43
CA ALA A 207 2.72 -0.61 5.29
C ALA A 207 2.25 0.86 5.18
N PHE A 208 3.18 1.73 4.75
CA PHE A 208 2.93 3.09 4.28
C PHE A 208 3.69 3.32 2.97
N TRP A 209 2.93 3.61 1.93
CA TRP A 209 3.40 3.49 0.56
C TRP A 209 2.62 4.41 -0.38
N SER A 210 3.12 4.52 -1.60
CA SER A 210 2.54 5.35 -2.65
C SER A 210 2.51 4.61 -3.97
N MET A 211 1.45 4.80 -4.75
CA MET A 211 1.27 4.19 -6.06
C MET A 211 0.83 5.25 -7.08
N GLY A 212 1.20 5.08 -8.35
CA GLY A 212 0.70 5.93 -9.42
C GLY A 212 -0.82 5.94 -9.46
N SER A 213 -1.43 7.13 -9.43
CA SER A 213 -2.86 7.23 -9.14
C SER A 213 -3.78 6.72 -10.26
N SER A 214 -3.25 6.59 -11.48
CA SER A 214 -3.90 5.93 -12.62
C SER A 214 -4.16 4.44 -12.38
N PHE A 215 -3.57 3.81 -11.35
CA PHE A 215 -3.92 2.45 -10.96
C PHE A 215 -5.42 2.30 -10.65
N ARG A 216 -6.08 3.36 -10.15
CA ARG A 216 -7.53 3.33 -9.90
C ARG A 216 -8.35 3.12 -11.18
N GLU A 217 -7.82 3.50 -12.34
CA GLU A 217 -8.46 3.34 -13.65
C GLU A 217 -8.12 1.97 -14.27
N ASN A 218 -6.95 1.43 -13.95
CA ASN A 218 -6.52 0.11 -14.40
C ASN A 218 -5.79 -0.65 -13.28
N VAL A 219 -6.55 -1.45 -12.54
CA VAL A 219 -6.08 -2.24 -11.39
C VAL A 219 -5.18 -3.43 -11.76
N THR A 220 -4.88 -3.61 -13.05
CA THR A 220 -3.93 -4.62 -13.55
C THR A 220 -2.62 -4.00 -14.03
N SER A 221 -2.43 -2.69 -13.85
CA SER A 221 -1.27 -1.95 -14.36
C SER A 221 0.00 -2.05 -13.50
N TRP A 222 -0.05 -2.70 -12.34
CA TRP A 222 1.15 -2.97 -11.54
C TRP A 222 2.06 -4.00 -12.24
N PRO A 223 3.40 -3.84 -12.21
CA PRO A 223 4.19 -2.80 -11.53
C PRO A 223 4.45 -1.56 -12.39
N SER A 224 4.00 -1.55 -13.65
CA SER A 224 4.31 -0.49 -14.62
C SER A 224 3.84 0.91 -14.19
N VAL A 225 2.80 0.99 -13.36
CA VAL A 225 2.24 2.24 -12.84
C VAL A 225 3.15 2.97 -11.84
N GLY A 226 4.16 2.27 -11.30
CA GLY A 226 5.10 2.78 -10.32
C GLY A 226 4.56 2.74 -8.89
N GLU A 227 5.35 2.18 -7.99
CA GLU A 227 5.07 2.08 -6.55
C GLU A 227 6.33 2.39 -5.73
N ILE A 228 6.12 3.07 -4.60
CA ILE A 228 7.16 3.58 -3.70
C ILE A 228 6.75 3.24 -2.27
N ASP A 229 7.49 2.34 -1.65
CA ASP A 229 7.23 1.89 -0.28
C ASP A 229 8.14 2.65 0.68
N MET A 230 7.54 3.48 1.53
CA MET A 230 8.28 4.26 2.52
C MET A 230 8.44 3.50 3.83
N LEU A 231 7.52 2.59 4.12
CA LEU A 231 7.60 1.66 5.23
C LEU A 231 6.90 0.37 4.86
N GLU A 232 7.64 -0.72 4.94
CA GLU A 232 7.11 -2.06 5.15
C GLU A 232 7.84 -2.70 6.33
N VAL A 233 7.10 -3.22 7.29
CA VAL A 233 7.65 -4.02 8.39
C VAL A 233 6.91 -5.34 8.39
N SER A 234 7.58 -6.45 8.74
CA SER A 234 6.92 -7.76 8.84
C SER A 234 7.40 -8.54 10.06
N ASN A 235 6.64 -9.57 10.45
CA ASN A 235 7.09 -10.60 11.40
C ASN A 235 7.59 -10.07 12.76
N GLY A 236 7.15 -8.88 13.19
CA GLY A 236 7.57 -8.28 14.45
C GLY A 236 9.01 -7.75 14.47
N VAL A 237 9.75 -7.76 13.37
CA VAL A 237 11.16 -7.32 13.38
C VAL A 237 11.29 -5.81 13.51
N GLY A 238 12.44 -5.35 14.03
CA GLY A 238 12.83 -3.93 14.15
C GLY A 238 13.51 -3.40 12.89
N THR A 239 13.01 -3.79 11.72
CA THR A 239 13.58 -3.45 10.42
C THR A 239 12.47 -2.96 9.51
N VAL A 240 12.71 -1.81 8.87
CA VAL A 240 11.86 -1.31 7.79
C VAL A 240 12.49 -1.68 6.45
N PHE A 241 11.65 -2.08 5.51
CA PHE A 241 12.00 -2.25 4.10
C PHE A 241 11.43 -1.08 3.32
N GLN A 242 12.24 -0.58 2.40
CA GLN A 242 11.94 0.58 1.57
C GLN A 242 12.26 0.19 0.14
N THR A 243 11.28 0.33 -0.74
CA THR A 243 11.33 -0.33 -2.04
C THR A 243 10.75 0.58 -3.12
N ALA A 244 11.29 0.45 -4.33
CA ALA A 244 10.65 0.95 -5.54
C ALA A 244 10.28 -0.22 -6.44
N HIS A 245 9.02 -0.21 -6.89
CA HIS A 245 8.49 -1.17 -7.85
C HIS A 245 8.15 -0.47 -9.17
N CYS A 246 8.59 -1.05 -10.28
CA CYS A 246 8.45 -0.49 -11.61
C CYS A 246 8.63 -1.52 -12.73
N GLY A 247 8.25 -1.14 -13.95
CA GLY A 247 8.56 -1.98 -15.10
C GLY A 247 7.52 -3.06 -15.34
N VAL A 248 7.99 -4.32 -15.38
CA VAL A 248 7.18 -5.50 -15.69
C VAL A 248 7.35 -6.54 -14.60
N ILE A 249 6.33 -7.37 -14.39
CA ILE A 249 6.39 -8.49 -13.46
C ILE A 249 7.45 -9.51 -13.88
N ASP A 250 7.99 -10.25 -12.91
CA ASP A 250 9.00 -11.31 -13.12
C ASP A 250 10.30 -10.81 -13.79
N GLY A 251 10.81 -9.67 -13.30
CA GLY A 251 12.09 -9.09 -13.71
C GLY A 251 12.00 -7.60 -13.99
N GLY A 252 12.38 -7.18 -15.20
CA GLY A 252 12.44 -5.76 -15.57
C GLY A 252 13.50 -4.96 -14.81
N PRO A 253 13.53 -3.63 -14.98
CA PRO A 253 14.56 -2.78 -14.38
C PRO A 253 14.49 -2.71 -12.86
N CYS A 254 13.33 -3.02 -12.26
CA CYS A 254 13.16 -3.08 -10.80
C CYS A 254 13.29 -4.49 -10.21
N ASN A 255 13.59 -5.53 -11.00
CA ASN A 255 13.73 -6.92 -10.54
C ASN A 255 12.48 -7.43 -9.77
N GLU A 256 11.33 -7.32 -10.41
CA GLU A 256 10.04 -7.70 -9.85
C GLU A 256 9.92 -9.21 -9.65
N LYS A 257 9.24 -9.67 -8.59
CA LYS A 257 8.50 -8.89 -7.58
C LYS A 257 9.34 -8.38 -6.40
N THR A 258 10.67 -8.47 -6.45
CA THR A 258 11.52 -8.04 -5.31
C THR A 258 11.57 -6.51 -5.19
N GLY A 259 11.52 -5.81 -6.32
CA GLY A 259 11.73 -4.37 -6.36
C GLY A 259 13.19 -3.98 -6.10
N ILE A 260 13.50 -2.69 -6.26
CA ILE A 260 14.78 -2.13 -5.83
C ILE A 260 14.66 -1.79 -4.34
N SER A 261 14.96 -2.77 -3.50
CA SER A 261 14.73 -2.70 -2.06
C SER A 261 15.99 -2.44 -1.25
N SER A 262 15.83 -1.77 -0.12
CA SER A 262 16.81 -1.68 0.96
C SER A 262 16.15 -1.98 2.30
N SER A 263 16.96 -2.06 3.35
CA SER A 263 16.48 -2.14 4.72
C SER A 263 17.23 -1.21 5.64
N ALA A 264 16.54 -0.75 6.68
CA ALA A 264 17.10 0.10 7.73
C ALA A 264 16.53 -0.27 9.10
N GLU A 265 17.19 0.18 10.16
CA GLU A 265 16.67 0.03 11.52
C GLU A 265 15.35 0.79 11.68
N PHE A 266 14.36 0.12 12.29
CA PHE A 266 13.07 0.70 12.62
C PHE A 266 12.75 0.45 14.10
N PRO A 267 12.97 1.44 14.98
CA PRO A 267 12.73 1.25 16.41
C PRO A 267 11.22 1.19 16.68
N ARG A 268 10.76 0.03 17.15
CA ARG A 268 9.36 -0.22 17.52
C ARG A 268 9.00 0.44 18.86
N GLY A 269 7.70 0.61 19.11
CA GLY A 269 7.17 1.16 20.36
C GLY A 269 7.19 2.69 20.45
N GLN A 270 7.75 3.37 19.46
CA GLN A 270 7.77 4.83 19.37
C GLN A 270 7.36 5.32 17.98
N PHE A 271 7.01 6.60 17.89
CA PHE A 271 6.76 7.22 16.59
C PHE A 271 8.09 7.44 15.86
N VAL A 272 8.15 6.95 14.63
CA VAL A 272 9.29 7.03 13.73
C VAL A 272 8.83 7.76 12.48
N LYS A 273 9.63 8.74 12.05
CA LYS A 273 9.38 9.43 10.79
C LYS A 273 9.93 8.61 9.65
N VAL A 274 9.09 8.27 8.67
CA VAL A 274 9.47 7.57 7.44
C VAL A 274 9.05 8.41 6.25
N ALA A 275 9.90 8.49 5.23
CA ALA A 275 9.63 9.32 4.07
C ALA A 275 10.33 8.82 2.79
N CYS A 276 9.82 9.28 1.65
CA CYS A 276 10.54 9.28 0.38
C CYS A 276 10.46 10.68 -0.25
N GLU A 277 11.61 11.19 -0.69
CA GLU A 277 11.75 12.41 -1.48
C GLU A 277 11.93 12.06 -2.96
N VAL A 278 11.05 12.60 -3.80
CA VAL A 278 11.26 12.70 -5.24
C VAL A 278 12.00 14.00 -5.50
N ASP A 279 13.22 13.93 -6.02
CA ASP A 279 14.05 15.09 -6.34
C ASP A 279 14.25 15.19 -7.86
N ARG A 280 13.60 16.20 -8.45
CA ARG A 280 13.69 16.57 -9.86
C ARG A 280 14.40 17.91 -10.06
N SER A 281 15.06 18.42 -9.02
CA SER A 281 15.62 19.78 -8.98
C SER A 281 16.95 19.94 -9.71
N ALA A 282 17.60 18.84 -10.09
CA ALA A 282 18.85 18.86 -10.85
C ALA A 282 18.72 19.55 -12.22
N GLY A 283 17.49 19.76 -12.72
CA GLY A 283 17.23 20.56 -13.93
C GLY A 283 17.89 19.94 -15.16
N GLY A 284 17.34 18.84 -15.66
CA GLY A 284 17.93 18.11 -16.77
C GLY A 284 17.16 16.86 -17.15
N SER A 285 17.89 15.85 -17.60
CA SER A 285 17.31 14.59 -18.06
C SER A 285 16.82 13.73 -16.88
N PHE A 286 15.92 12.79 -17.15
CA PHE A 286 15.34 11.92 -16.11
C PHE A 286 16.41 11.13 -15.34
N GLN A 287 17.55 10.87 -15.97
CA GLN A 287 18.67 10.15 -15.38
C GLN A 287 19.28 10.84 -14.16
N GLN A 288 19.14 12.17 -14.05
CA GLN A 288 19.65 12.97 -12.93
C GLN A 288 18.66 13.10 -11.77
N GLU A 289 17.40 12.71 -11.99
CA GLU A 289 16.38 12.70 -10.94
C GLU A 289 16.59 11.50 -10.02
N LYS A 290 16.13 11.62 -8.78
CA LYS A 290 16.30 10.57 -7.76
C LYS A 290 15.09 10.44 -6.83
N LEU A 291 14.92 9.24 -6.31
CA LEU A 291 14.11 8.91 -5.14
C LEU A 291 15.07 8.70 -3.96
N VAL A 292 14.80 9.32 -2.82
CA VAL A 292 15.61 9.16 -1.60
C VAL A 292 14.70 8.82 -0.43
N TRP A 293 14.94 7.68 0.20
CA TRP A 293 14.17 7.23 1.37
C TRP A 293 14.85 7.66 2.66
N TYR A 294 14.05 7.81 3.71
CA TYR A 294 14.49 8.27 5.01
C TYR A 294 13.85 7.50 6.17
N VAL A 295 14.61 7.37 7.25
CA VAL A 295 14.12 7.03 8.59
C VAL A 295 14.66 8.08 9.57
N ASN A 296 13.78 8.76 10.29
CA ASN A 296 14.11 9.88 11.20
C ASN A 296 15.05 10.90 10.54
N ASP A 297 14.68 11.32 9.32
CA ASP A 297 15.42 12.28 8.49
C ASP A 297 16.84 11.86 8.07
N LYS A 298 17.23 10.61 8.34
CA LYS A 298 18.49 10.03 7.84
C LYS A 298 18.22 9.27 6.53
N PRO A 299 18.95 9.57 5.44
CA PRO A 299 18.77 8.85 4.19
C PRO A 299 19.20 7.39 4.32
N THR A 300 18.43 6.48 3.73
CA THR A 300 18.63 5.02 3.82
C THR A 300 18.91 4.40 2.46
N GLN A 301 18.26 4.91 1.41
CA GLN A 301 18.43 4.45 0.03
C GLN A 301 18.28 5.61 -0.94
N THR A 302 18.98 5.52 -2.07
CA THR A 302 18.76 6.36 -3.23
C THR A 302 18.60 5.49 -4.46
N VAL A 303 17.55 5.73 -5.23
CA VAL A 303 17.33 5.16 -6.57
C VAL A 303 17.31 6.31 -7.57
N THR A 304 18.07 6.18 -8.66
CA THR A 304 18.18 7.23 -9.68
C THR A 304 17.47 6.85 -10.97
N GLY A 305 17.06 7.83 -11.76
CA GLY A 305 16.57 7.57 -13.10
C GLY A 305 17.61 6.89 -13.99
N GLN A 306 18.90 7.15 -13.75
CA GLN A 306 19.98 6.44 -14.43
C GLN A 306 20.00 4.95 -14.09
N GLN A 307 19.78 4.58 -12.84
CA GLN A 307 19.71 3.19 -12.40
C GLN A 307 18.52 2.46 -13.02
N ILE A 308 17.34 3.10 -13.09
CA ILE A 308 16.18 2.53 -13.78
C ILE A 308 16.45 2.38 -15.29
N GLY A 309 17.15 3.33 -15.89
CA GLY A 309 17.60 3.25 -17.29
C GLY A 309 16.50 3.39 -18.35
N ASP A 310 15.23 3.44 -17.95
CA ASP A 310 14.07 3.56 -18.82
C ASP A 310 13.23 4.79 -18.45
N ALA A 311 13.03 5.68 -19.43
CA ALA A 311 12.32 6.94 -19.23
C ALA A 311 10.83 6.74 -18.91
N THR A 312 10.20 5.71 -19.47
CA THR A 312 8.76 5.43 -19.27
C THR A 312 8.52 4.99 -17.83
N TYR A 313 9.31 4.04 -17.35
CA TYR A 313 9.17 3.54 -15.98
C TYR A 313 9.61 4.59 -14.95
N TRP A 314 10.64 5.38 -15.24
CA TRP A 314 10.99 6.51 -14.39
C TRP A 314 9.89 7.57 -14.34
N ASN A 315 9.26 7.90 -15.48
CA ASN A 315 8.14 8.83 -15.52
C ASN A 315 7.00 8.36 -14.60
N ASN A 316 6.69 7.06 -14.63
CA ASN A 316 5.65 6.49 -13.78
C ASN A 316 6.02 6.45 -12.30
N LEU A 317 7.30 6.25 -11.94
CA LEU A 317 7.76 6.36 -10.55
C LEU A 317 7.75 7.81 -10.02
N ALA A 318 8.29 8.76 -10.77
CA ALA A 318 8.66 10.08 -10.24
C ALA A 318 7.80 11.26 -10.75
N ARG A 319 7.12 11.13 -11.89
CA ARG A 319 6.56 12.27 -12.63
C ARG A 319 5.06 12.22 -12.88
N THR A 320 4.40 11.09 -12.63
CA THR A 320 2.93 10.98 -12.69
C THR A 320 2.29 11.27 -11.33
N PRO A 321 1.01 11.66 -11.29
CA PRO A 321 0.28 11.79 -10.03
C PRO A 321 0.33 10.52 -9.18
N LYS A 322 0.29 10.72 -7.86
CA LYS A 322 0.50 9.71 -6.83
C LYS A 322 -0.64 9.78 -5.82
N MET A 323 -0.98 8.61 -5.29
CA MET A 323 -1.83 8.45 -4.11
C MET A 323 -1.02 7.86 -2.95
N ILE A 324 -1.48 8.08 -1.73
CA ILE A 324 -0.93 7.43 -0.53
C ILE A 324 -1.83 6.28 -0.10
N LEU A 325 -1.21 5.19 0.37
CA LEU A 325 -1.89 4.05 0.95
C LEU A 325 -1.34 3.73 2.36
N LEU A 326 -2.25 3.25 3.22
CA LEU A 326 -1.95 2.75 4.55
C LEU A 326 -2.73 1.45 4.79
N ASN A 327 -2.06 0.42 5.28
CA ASN A 327 -2.71 -0.84 5.68
C ASN A 327 -1.87 -1.62 6.71
N VAL A 328 -2.53 -2.62 7.30
CA VAL A 328 -1.85 -3.72 7.98
C VAL A 328 -2.34 -5.03 7.37
N ALA A 329 -1.51 -5.65 6.51
CA ALA A 329 -1.76 -6.96 5.94
C ALA A 329 -1.43 -8.09 6.93
N ILE A 330 -1.96 -9.28 6.66
CA ILE A 330 -1.73 -10.50 7.43
C ILE A 330 -1.29 -11.63 6.48
N GLY A 331 -0.10 -12.16 6.72
CA GLY A 331 0.52 -13.19 5.89
C GLY A 331 0.91 -12.64 4.51
N GLY A 332 1.06 -13.56 3.56
CA GLY A 332 1.38 -13.23 2.17
C GLY A 332 2.85 -13.47 1.83
N GLU A 333 3.16 -13.31 0.55
CA GLU A 333 4.45 -13.65 -0.05
C GLU A 333 5.62 -12.96 0.67
N PHE A 334 5.46 -11.68 1.06
CA PHE A 334 6.53 -10.93 1.71
C PHE A 334 6.85 -11.41 3.13
N PRO A 335 5.89 -11.46 4.09
CA PRO A 335 6.18 -12.03 5.41
C PRO A 335 6.64 -13.49 5.35
N ASP A 336 6.09 -14.30 4.44
CA ASP A 336 6.47 -15.70 4.26
C ASP A 336 7.94 -15.83 3.81
N ALA A 337 8.35 -15.03 2.82
CA ALA A 337 9.73 -14.99 2.33
C ALA A 337 10.71 -14.52 3.43
N LYS A 338 10.34 -13.54 4.26
CA LYS A 338 11.18 -13.08 5.37
C LYS A 338 11.26 -14.11 6.50
N ALA A 339 10.22 -14.88 6.74
CA ALA A 339 10.20 -15.92 7.77
C ALA A 339 10.82 -17.24 7.30
N GLY A 340 10.89 -17.49 6.00
CA GLY A 340 11.27 -18.78 5.42
C GLY A 340 10.20 -19.87 5.64
N THR A 341 8.98 -19.48 6.02
CA THR A 341 7.86 -20.39 6.31
C THR A 341 6.54 -19.64 6.12
N LYS A 342 5.43 -20.39 6.05
CA LYS A 342 4.08 -19.85 5.86
C LYS A 342 3.64 -19.11 7.13
N THR A 343 3.12 -17.89 6.96
CA THR A 343 2.59 -17.03 8.00
C THR A 343 1.13 -16.64 7.71
N PRO A 344 0.36 -16.14 8.71
CA PRO A 344 0.65 -16.17 10.15
C PRO A 344 0.68 -17.60 10.71
N ASN A 345 1.15 -17.76 11.94
CA ASN A 345 1.11 -19.03 12.69
C ASN A 345 0.08 -18.98 13.84
N ALA A 346 -0.08 -20.09 14.57
CA ALA A 346 -1.05 -20.20 15.66
C ALA A 346 -0.81 -19.16 16.78
N GLN A 347 0.45 -18.82 17.04
CA GLN A 347 0.89 -17.86 18.05
C GLN A 347 0.69 -16.41 17.64
N THR A 348 0.40 -16.14 16.36
CA THR A 348 0.20 -14.79 15.86
C THR A 348 -1.06 -14.18 16.47
N VAL A 349 -0.92 -12.98 17.02
CA VAL A 349 -2.02 -12.23 17.65
C VAL A 349 -2.43 -11.02 16.79
N GLY A 350 -3.68 -10.61 16.92
CA GLY A 350 -4.17 -9.32 16.41
C GLY A 350 -4.30 -8.29 17.54
N GLY A 351 -5.16 -7.29 17.34
CA GLY A 351 -5.44 -6.23 18.29
C GLY A 351 -4.33 -5.18 18.36
N GLU A 352 -4.34 -4.39 19.43
CA GLU A 352 -3.41 -3.28 19.65
C GLU A 352 -1.94 -3.71 19.66
N LYS A 353 -1.65 -4.98 19.94
CA LYS A 353 -0.29 -5.54 19.87
C LYS A 353 0.25 -5.62 18.44
N SER A 354 -0.62 -5.64 17.45
CA SER A 354 -0.28 -5.84 16.03
C SER A 354 -0.74 -4.68 15.15
N MET A 355 -1.15 -3.57 15.76
CA MET A 355 -1.65 -2.40 15.05
C MET A 355 -0.53 -1.58 14.39
N MET A 356 -0.93 -0.68 13.50
CA MET A 356 -0.13 0.46 13.06
C MET A 356 -0.81 1.74 13.56
N GLU A 357 -0.07 2.59 14.26
CA GLU A 357 -0.57 3.90 14.68
C GLU A 357 0.13 5.01 13.90
N VAL A 358 -0.65 5.94 13.35
CA VAL A 358 -0.17 7.01 12.47
C VAL A 358 -0.50 8.35 13.10
N LYS A 359 0.54 9.09 13.47
CA LYS A 359 0.39 10.43 14.06
C LYS A 359 0.02 11.46 13.00
N TYR A 360 0.64 11.39 11.83
CA TYR A 360 0.27 12.20 10.69
C TYR A 360 0.75 11.55 9.39
N VAL A 361 0.13 11.96 8.30
CA VAL A 361 0.63 11.81 6.92
C VAL A 361 0.72 13.21 6.32
N ALA A 362 1.82 13.53 5.65
CA ALA A 362 1.99 14.80 4.97
C ALA A 362 2.79 14.65 3.68
N VAL A 363 2.47 15.53 2.72
CA VAL A 363 3.21 15.66 1.48
C VAL A 363 3.63 17.10 1.30
N TYR A 364 4.92 17.31 1.07
CA TYR A 364 5.53 18.63 0.95
C TYR A 364 6.04 18.85 -0.48
N SER A 365 6.00 20.10 -0.95
CA SER A 365 6.48 20.49 -2.27
C SER A 365 7.28 21.79 -2.25
N THR A 366 8.27 21.92 -3.12
CA THR A 366 9.11 23.13 -3.33
C THR A 366 8.51 24.10 -4.31
#